data_AF-A0A4P6FBZ2-F1
#
_entry.id   AF-A0A4P6FBZ2-F1
#
_cell.length_a   1.000
_cell.length_b   1.000
_cell.length_c   1.000
_cell.angle_alpha   90.00
_cell.angle_beta   90.00
_cell.angle_gamma   90.00
#
_symmetry.space_group_name_H-M   'P 1'
#
loop_
_entity.id
_entity.type
_entity.pdbx_description
1 polymer ?
#
loop_
_entity_poly.entity_id
_entity_poly.type
_entity_poly.pdbx_seq_one_letter_code
_entity_poly.pdbx_strand_id
1 'polypeptide(L)'
;MHLQIPALLADSTVLQRDRPLTVTGRGTPGAPVTLGLGGEAWTGTAAADGTWTVTLGPLAASAEPRTLTVTCGADTLHRRDVVVGDVWLMAGQSNMELWLSRTRHAFPDALTVTDPLLRQVAVPQVARVAGPLDPLDATGVAWTSLSPATAPDFSAVGYFFARALRERYNVPVGIIATGVGGTPIDAWLPRTELERLGVDLTAADRCADPAVVAAQEAAEQAVTQAYLDALDAADAGLAEGWAAPSHDDTAWEHAPLTDPVEGSGATWFRTTLDVPAAERGKAAAIFLGTATDKDEVYVDGVRVGVTHYAYPPRNYDITLPDAEHVTLAVRLLAFQGAGRWTPFKNRFVATDTRTWDLTGPWRRRTGTVAADAPATTFARNLPGGLYNGMIAPLAGTGLAGICWYQGESNTAQPDTYADHLTALVTSWRALLGDDLPVLVQQLAHWDPSAGTATDPDLLARWETLRDAQRHVLTLPRTGLAAGYDVGEFNDLHPQDKRTVGERLARLAQRLAYGERPAPNMHEMYNA
;
A
#
# COMPACT_ATOMS: atom_id res chain seq x y z
N MET A 1 31.20 3.05 -22.81
CA MET A 1 30.19 3.37 -21.78
C MET A 1 28.91 3.68 -22.53
N HIS A 2 27.80 3.04 -22.17
CA HIS A 2 26.52 3.24 -22.87
C HIS A 2 25.76 4.41 -22.24
N LEU A 3 24.99 5.16 -23.04
CA LEU A 3 24.08 6.18 -22.55
C LEU A 3 23.03 5.61 -21.58
N GLN A 4 22.95 6.19 -20.38
CA GLN A 4 21.98 5.85 -19.33
C GLN A 4 21.32 7.12 -18.79
N ILE A 5 20.03 7.00 -18.43
CA ILE A 5 19.22 8.05 -17.79
C ILE A 5 18.49 7.47 -16.58
N PRO A 6 17.97 8.30 -15.64
CA PRO A 6 17.23 7.83 -14.48
C PRO A 6 16.06 6.93 -14.87
N ALA A 7 15.85 5.84 -14.13
CA ALA A 7 14.86 4.82 -14.48
C ALA A 7 13.42 5.34 -14.52
N LEU A 8 13.09 6.35 -13.71
CA LEU A 8 11.77 6.99 -13.68
C LEU A 8 11.45 7.80 -14.94
N LEU A 9 12.48 8.19 -15.70
CA LEU A 9 12.31 8.69 -17.06
C LEU A 9 12.15 7.48 -18.00
N ALA A 10 11.06 6.74 -17.82
CA ALA A 10 10.64 5.62 -18.66
C ALA A 10 9.57 6.06 -19.68
N ASP A 11 9.17 5.14 -20.56
CA ASP A 11 8.03 5.36 -21.45
C ASP A 11 6.78 5.65 -20.62
N SER A 12 5.87 6.46 -21.16
CA SER A 12 4.63 6.90 -20.50
C SER A 12 4.83 7.77 -19.24
N THR A 13 6.04 8.27 -18.96
CA THR A 13 6.29 9.12 -17.80
C THR A 13 5.53 10.45 -17.87
N VAL A 14 5.23 11.01 -16.69
CA VAL A 14 4.74 12.38 -16.52
C VAL A 14 5.89 13.23 -16.01
N LEU A 15 6.28 14.26 -16.75
CA LEU A 15 7.28 15.24 -16.30
C LEU A 15 6.61 16.36 -15.52
N GLN A 16 7.23 16.77 -14.41
CA GLN A 16 6.70 17.86 -13.59
C GLN A 16 6.78 19.22 -14.31
N ARG A 17 5.65 19.91 -14.39
CA ARG A 17 5.51 21.24 -14.98
C ARG A 17 5.99 22.37 -14.06
N ASP A 18 6.11 23.57 -14.64
CA ASP A 18 6.24 24.86 -13.96
C ASP A 18 7.47 25.01 -13.03
N ARG A 19 8.45 24.10 -13.16
CA ARG A 19 9.74 24.18 -12.47
C ARG A 19 10.86 23.59 -13.32
N PRO A 20 12.12 24.03 -13.11
CA PRO A 20 13.26 23.39 -13.76
C PRO A 20 13.40 21.93 -13.36
N LEU A 21 13.81 21.07 -14.30
CA LEU A 21 14.09 19.66 -14.05
C LEU A 21 15.55 19.35 -14.34
N THR A 22 16.25 18.76 -13.38
CA THR A 22 17.65 18.37 -13.55
C THR A 22 17.72 16.87 -13.81
N VAL A 23 18.24 16.51 -14.97
CA VAL A 23 18.45 15.12 -15.37
C VAL A 23 19.93 14.81 -15.33
N THR A 24 20.31 13.82 -14.53
CA THR A 24 21.68 13.33 -14.42
C THR A 24 21.76 11.91 -14.96
N GLY A 25 22.75 11.64 -15.80
CA GLY A 25 22.94 10.33 -16.42
C GLY A 25 24.40 9.98 -16.64
N ARG A 26 24.63 8.90 -17.38
CA ARG A 26 25.97 8.46 -17.82
C ARG A 26 26.03 8.37 -19.33
N GLY A 27 27.20 8.58 -19.92
CA GLY A 27 27.39 8.60 -21.37
C GLY A 27 28.86 8.56 -21.77
N THR A 28 29.13 8.78 -23.05
CA THR A 28 30.51 8.81 -23.57
C THR A 28 31.27 10.01 -22.99
N PRO A 29 32.39 9.82 -22.28
CA PRO A 29 33.15 10.92 -21.67
C PRO A 29 33.57 12.00 -22.67
N GLY A 30 33.41 13.27 -22.30
CA GLY A 30 33.74 14.43 -23.12
C GLY A 30 32.79 14.69 -24.30
N ALA A 31 31.80 13.83 -24.54
CA ALA A 31 30.86 13.99 -25.64
C ALA A 31 29.77 15.03 -25.31
N PRO A 32 29.24 15.76 -26.32
CA PRO A 32 28.07 16.61 -26.15
C PRO A 32 26.85 15.76 -25.82
N VAL A 33 26.03 16.25 -24.91
CA VAL A 33 24.75 15.66 -24.50
C VAL A 33 23.62 16.58 -24.92
N THR A 34 22.56 16.05 -25.54
CA THR A 34 21.35 16.82 -25.87
C THR A 34 20.11 16.10 -25.39
N LEU A 35 19.23 16.80 -24.68
CA LEU A 35 17.88 16.35 -24.32
C LEU A 35 16.89 17.15 -25.17
N GLY A 36 16.05 16.47 -25.93
CA GLY A 36 15.03 17.08 -26.79
C GLY A 36 13.62 16.63 -26.40
N LEU A 37 12.68 17.57 -26.30
CA LEU A 37 11.27 17.31 -26.03
C LEU A 37 10.40 18.38 -26.68
N GLY A 38 9.45 17.99 -27.54
CA GLY A 38 8.46 18.93 -28.09
C GLY A 38 9.04 20.10 -28.91
N GLY A 39 10.17 19.88 -29.59
CA GLY A 39 10.86 20.92 -30.37
C GLY A 39 11.83 21.79 -29.57
N GLU A 40 11.82 21.68 -28.24
CA GLU A 40 12.83 22.28 -27.37
C GLU A 40 14.02 21.34 -27.18
N ALA A 41 15.21 21.91 -26.97
CA ALA A 41 16.43 21.16 -26.73
C ALA A 41 17.30 21.85 -25.67
N TRP A 42 17.86 21.03 -24.78
CA TRP A 42 18.79 21.43 -23.73
C TRP A 42 20.09 20.66 -23.88
N THR A 43 21.22 21.33 -23.69
CA THR A 43 22.54 20.77 -23.97
C THR A 43 23.43 20.75 -22.74
N GLY A 44 24.31 19.76 -22.69
CA GLY A 44 25.41 19.68 -21.72
C GLY A 44 26.59 18.92 -22.33
N THR A 45 27.55 18.57 -21.48
CA THR A 45 28.72 17.77 -21.87
C THR A 45 28.98 16.73 -20.81
N ALA A 46 29.27 15.49 -21.22
CA ALA A 46 29.68 14.44 -20.30
C ALA A 46 31.07 14.73 -19.74
N ALA A 47 31.21 14.64 -18.42
CA ALA A 47 32.46 14.78 -17.71
C ALA A 47 33.43 13.63 -18.04
N ALA A 48 34.66 13.72 -17.51
CA ALA A 48 35.71 12.73 -17.75
C ALA A 48 35.36 11.34 -17.18
N ASP A 49 34.54 11.27 -16.14
CA ASP A 49 34.01 10.03 -15.56
C ASP A 49 32.75 9.51 -16.28
N GLY A 50 32.30 10.21 -17.32
CA GLY A 50 31.11 9.87 -18.11
C GLY A 50 29.80 10.36 -17.51
N THR A 51 29.80 10.97 -16.33
CA THR A 51 28.60 11.59 -15.75
C THR A 51 28.22 12.83 -16.55
N TRP A 52 26.93 13.09 -16.69
CA TRP A 52 26.45 14.34 -17.29
C TRP A 52 25.22 14.82 -16.55
N THR A 53 24.99 16.12 -16.59
CA THR A 53 23.79 16.75 -16.04
C THR A 53 23.28 17.78 -17.04
N VAL A 54 21.97 17.76 -17.29
CA VAL A 54 21.27 18.75 -18.11
C VAL A 54 20.06 19.25 -17.37
N THR A 55 19.89 20.57 -17.33
CA THR A 55 18.75 21.22 -16.68
C THR A 55 17.77 21.72 -17.73
N LEU A 56 16.57 21.15 -17.72
CA LEU A 56 15.44 21.62 -18.51
C LEU A 56 14.85 22.85 -17.83
N GLY A 57 14.49 23.85 -18.62
CA GLY A 57 13.70 24.98 -18.14
C GLY A 57 12.30 24.53 -17.68
N PRO A 58 11.53 25.40 -16.99
CA PRO A 58 10.14 25.12 -16.65
C PRO A 58 9.32 24.78 -17.89
N LEU A 59 8.65 23.62 -17.86
CA LEU A 59 7.79 23.16 -18.95
C LEU A 59 6.33 23.52 -18.65
N ALA A 60 5.60 23.99 -19.65
CA ALA A 60 4.15 24.16 -19.56
C ALA A 60 3.43 22.80 -19.58
N ALA A 61 2.28 22.72 -18.88
CA ALA A 61 1.45 21.52 -18.92
C ALA A 61 1.06 21.16 -20.36
N SER A 62 1.11 19.87 -20.69
CA SER A 62 0.78 19.35 -22.01
C SER A 62 0.21 17.94 -21.91
N ALA A 63 -1.03 17.78 -22.36
CA ALA A 63 -1.67 16.48 -22.54
C ALA A 63 -1.22 15.77 -23.84
N GLU A 64 -0.53 16.49 -24.73
CA GLU A 64 -0.03 15.92 -25.98
C GLU A 64 1.19 15.00 -25.70
N PRO A 65 1.12 13.71 -26.07
CA PRO A 65 2.24 12.79 -25.95
C PRO A 65 3.43 13.18 -26.82
N ARG A 66 4.63 13.20 -26.24
CA ARG A 66 5.89 13.56 -26.92
C ARG A 66 6.93 12.46 -26.75
N THR A 67 7.96 12.49 -27.61
CA THR A 67 9.14 11.65 -27.46
C THR A 67 10.26 12.47 -26.83
N LEU A 68 10.70 12.08 -25.62
CA LEU A 68 11.96 12.56 -25.05
C LEU A 68 13.11 11.84 -25.77
N THR A 69 13.99 12.61 -26.39
CA THR A 69 15.18 12.09 -27.06
C THR A 69 16.42 12.55 -26.31
N VAL A 70 17.28 11.60 -25.93
CA VAL A 70 18.54 11.88 -25.25
C VAL A 70 19.66 11.38 -26.15
N THR A 71 20.60 12.25 -26.49
CA THR A 71 21.80 11.89 -27.26
C THR A 71 23.05 12.17 -26.45
N CYS A 72 24.08 11.33 -26.61
CA CYS A 72 25.40 11.55 -26.05
C CYS A 72 26.45 11.00 -27.01
N GLY A 73 27.11 11.87 -27.78
CA GLY A 73 27.99 11.43 -28.87
C GLY A 73 27.20 10.66 -29.94
N ALA A 74 27.56 9.39 -30.17
CA ALA A 74 26.87 8.52 -31.14
C ALA A 74 25.64 7.80 -30.57
N ASP A 75 25.50 7.74 -29.25
CA ASP A 75 24.39 7.04 -28.60
C ASP A 75 23.12 7.90 -28.61
N THR A 76 21.98 7.28 -28.88
CA THR A 76 20.66 7.91 -28.82
C THR A 76 19.69 6.99 -28.08
N LEU A 77 18.90 7.59 -27.18
CA LEU A 77 17.88 6.93 -26.39
C LEU A 77 16.56 7.70 -26.54
N HIS A 78 15.47 6.96 -26.65
CA HIS A 78 14.12 7.53 -26.72
C HIS A 78 13.27 7.06 -25.54
N ARG A 79 12.43 7.98 -25.04
CA ARG A 79 11.26 7.66 -24.20
C ARG A 79 10.01 8.20 -24.87
N ARG A 80 9.03 7.33 -25.06
CA ARG A 80 7.80 7.61 -25.80
C ARG A 80 6.66 7.91 -24.84
N ASP A 81 5.62 8.53 -25.40
CA ASP A 81 4.39 8.87 -24.66
C ASP A 81 4.68 9.74 -23.41
N VAL A 82 5.61 10.68 -23.51
CA VAL A 82 5.93 11.58 -22.40
C VAL A 82 4.94 12.75 -22.39
N VAL A 83 4.27 12.98 -21.27
CA VAL A 83 3.37 14.13 -21.05
C VAL A 83 3.91 15.03 -19.95
N VAL A 84 3.42 16.26 -19.85
CA VAL A 84 3.88 17.26 -18.86
C VAL A 84 2.72 17.67 -17.97
N GLY A 85 2.87 17.53 -16.65
CA GLY A 85 1.79 17.70 -15.69
C GLY A 85 2.27 17.78 -14.24
N ASP A 86 1.42 17.40 -13.30
CA ASP A 86 1.74 17.40 -11.87
C ASP A 86 2.15 15.99 -11.40
N VAL A 87 3.30 15.87 -10.75
CA VAL A 87 3.86 14.60 -10.28
C VAL A 87 3.86 14.57 -8.75
N TRP A 88 3.20 13.59 -8.15
CA TRP A 88 3.05 13.48 -6.70
C TRP A 88 3.65 12.19 -6.16
N LEU A 89 4.40 12.30 -5.06
CA LEU A 89 4.90 11.15 -4.32
C LEU A 89 3.86 10.70 -3.30
N MET A 90 3.45 9.43 -3.38
CA MET A 90 2.49 8.80 -2.48
C MET A 90 3.22 7.75 -1.65
N ALA A 91 3.63 8.13 -0.44
CA ALA A 91 4.51 7.34 0.42
C ALA A 91 3.89 7.01 1.78
N GLY A 92 4.41 5.96 2.42
CA GLY A 92 3.96 5.52 3.74
C GLY A 92 3.82 4.01 3.79
N GLN A 93 2.81 3.52 4.52
CA GLN A 93 2.63 2.08 4.71
C GLN A 93 1.36 1.55 4.04
N SER A 94 0.80 0.46 4.58
CA SER A 94 -0.29 -0.33 4.03
C SER A 94 -1.51 0.48 3.60
N ASN A 95 -1.90 1.53 4.33
CA ASN A 95 -3.03 2.38 3.96
C ASN A 95 -2.76 3.28 2.74
N MET A 96 -1.49 3.66 2.49
CA MET A 96 -1.06 4.33 1.26
C MET A 96 -0.88 3.33 0.11
N GLU A 97 -0.36 2.13 0.41
CA GLU A 97 -0.13 1.07 -0.55
C GLU A 97 -1.44 0.47 -1.08
N LEU A 98 -2.47 0.38 -0.24
CA LEU A 98 -3.70 -0.37 -0.49
C LEU A 98 -4.26 -0.14 -1.90
N TRP A 99 -4.35 -1.24 -2.66
CA TRP A 99 -4.76 -1.18 -4.06
C TRP A 99 -6.27 -0.94 -4.23
N LEU A 100 -6.65 -0.29 -5.32
CA LEU A 100 -8.05 0.03 -5.63
C LEU A 100 -8.92 -1.23 -5.73
N SER A 101 -8.36 -2.35 -6.17
CA SER A 101 -9.01 -3.68 -6.16
C SER A 101 -9.49 -4.12 -4.78
N ARG A 102 -8.82 -3.71 -3.69
CA ARG A 102 -9.26 -3.98 -2.30
C ARG A 102 -10.47 -3.15 -1.89
N THR A 103 -10.85 -2.15 -2.69
CA THR A 103 -12.03 -1.30 -2.47
C THR A 103 -13.16 -1.56 -3.46
N ARG A 104 -13.05 -2.60 -4.31
CA ARG A 104 -13.95 -2.86 -5.45
C ARG A 104 -15.44 -2.91 -5.11
N HIS A 105 -15.82 -3.36 -3.92
CA HIS A 105 -17.22 -3.42 -3.50
C HIS A 105 -17.72 -2.07 -2.96
N ALA A 106 -16.84 -1.25 -2.37
CA ALA A 106 -17.18 0.10 -1.93
C ALA A 106 -17.22 1.09 -3.11
N PHE A 107 -16.33 0.90 -4.10
CA PHE A 107 -16.17 1.81 -5.24
C PHE A 107 -16.03 1.05 -6.57
N PRO A 108 -17.05 0.29 -7.01
CA PRO A 108 -16.99 -0.49 -8.25
C PRO A 108 -16.73 0.41 -9.48
N ASP A 109 -17.33 1.60 -9.52
CA ASP A 109 -17.19 2.54 -10.63
C ASP A 109 -15.74 2.96 -10.87
N ALA A 110 -14.92 3.04 -9.81
CA ALA A 110 -13.53 3.46 -9.90
C ALA A 110 -12.68 2.51 -10.75
N LEU A 111 -13.09 1.24 -10.87
CA LEU A 111 -12.41 0.21 -11.68
C LEU A 111 -12.83 0.21 -13.15
N THR A 112 -13.81 1.03 -13.53
CA THR A 112 -14.32 1.11 -14.92
C THR A 112 -13.82 2.34 -15.67
N VAL A 113 -13.13 3.25 -14.98
CA VAL A 113 -12.67 4.52 -15.54
C VAL A 113 -11.46 4.33 -16.45
N THR A 114 -11.43 5.08 -17.56
CA THR A 114 -10.24 5.26 -18.40
C THR A 114 -9.86 6.73 -18.41
N ASP A 115 -8.63 7.05 -18.01
CA ASP A 115 -8.04 8.39 -18.14
C ASP A 115 -6.54 8.24 -18.45
N PRO A 116 -6.11 8.34 -19.71
CA PRO A 116 -4.71 8.15 -20.09
C PRO A 116 -3.75 9.23 -19.55
N LEU A 117 -4.30 10.31 -18.98
CA LEU A 117 -3.53 11.40 -18.37
C LEU A 117 -3.43 11.27 -16.85
N LEU A 118 -4.08 10.27 -16.24
CA LEU A 118 -3.83 9.84 -14.87
C LEU A 118 -2.91 8.62 -14.93
N ARG A 119 -1.67 8.77 -14.46
CA ARG A 119 -0.65 7.72 -14.56
C ARG A 119 -0.05 7.38 -13.21
N GLN A 120 0.31 6.12 -13.01
CA GLN A 120 1.01 5.66 -11.82
C GLN A 120 2.27 4.89 -12.21
N VAL A 121 3.32 5.10 -11.44
CA VAL A 121 4.45 4.19 -11.34
C VAL A 121 4.54 3.66 -9.92
N ALA A 122 4.47 2.34 -9.75
CA ALA A 122 4.78 1.70 -8.49
C ALA A 122 6.29 1.46 -8.43
N VAL A 123 6.96 2.05 -7.43
CA VAL A 123 8.40 1.85 -7.25
C VAL A 123 8.62 0.46 -6.67
N PRO A 124 9.49 -0.37 -7.26
CA PRO A 124 9.77 -1.70 -6.73
C PRO A 124 10.30 -1.64 -5.29
N GLN A 125 9.81 -2.57 -4.47
CA GLN A 125 10.17 -2.65 -3.05
C GLN A 125 11.57 -3.26 -2.90
N VAL A 126 12.59 -2.40 -2.86
CA VAL A 126 13.98 -2.80 -2.68
C VAL A 126 14.42 -2.44 -1.27
N ALA A 127 14.59 -3.43 -0.41
CA ALA A 127 15.19 -3.24 0.91
C ALA A 127 16.71 -3.12 0.77
N ARG A 128 17.28 -1.97 1.17
CA ARG A 128 18.71 -1.72 1.08
C ARG A 128 19.22 -0.90 2.25
N VAL A 129 20.07 -1.48 3.10
CA VAL A 129 20.65 -0.77 4.24
C VAL A 129 22.10 -0.32 3.99
N ALA A 130 22.77 -0.90 2.98
CA ALA A 130 24.16 -0.58 2.62
C ALA A 130 24.39 0.81 2.00
N GLY A 131 23.32 1.55 1.70
CA GLY A 131 23.38 2.87 1.07
C GLY A 131 22.40 3.03 -0.09
N PRO A 132 22.25 4.25 -0.64
CA PRO A 132 21.23 4.57 -1.62
C PRO A 132 21.45 3.82 -2.93
N LEU A 133 20.34 3.43 -3.57
CA LEU A 133 20.31 2.92 -4.93
C LEU A 133 20.54 4.08 -5.90
N ASP A 134 21.43 3.89 -6.88
CA ASP A 134 21.66 4.86 -7.94
C ASP A 134 20.37 4.96 -8.78
N PRO A 135 19.82 6.16 -9.04
CA PRO A 135 18.65 6.34 -9.92
C PRO A 135 18.79 5.67 -11.30
N LEU A 136 20.02 5.45 -11.78
CA LEU A 136 20.32 4.76 -13.04
C LEU A 136 20.21 3.23 -12.95
N ASP A 137 20.33 2.67 -11.73
CA ASP A 137 20.31 1.23 -11.46
C ASP A 137 18.93 0.76 -10.95
N ALA A 138 17.97 1.67 -10.77
CA ALA A 138 16.60 1.30 -10.46
C ALA A 138 15.98 0.51 -11.63
N THR A 139 15.64 -0.76 -11.39
CA THR A 139 15.02 -1.64 -12.39
C THR A 139 13.55 -1.87 -12.05
N GLY A 140 12.76 -2.40 -12.99
CA GLY A 140 11.36 -2.76 -12.74
C GLY A 140 10.37 -1.57 -12.68
N VAL A 141 10.81 -0.38 -13.07
CA VAL A 141 9.99 0.84 -13.10
C VAL A 141 9.18 0.88 -14.39
N ALA A 142 7.85 0.92 -14.27
CA ALA A 142 6.94 1.04 -15.41
C ALA A 142 5.79 1.99 -15.09
N TRP A 143 5.65 3.05 -15.90
CA TRP A 143 4.48 3.93 -15.83
C TRP A 143 3.30 3.26 -16.51
N THR A 144 2.16 3.28 -15.83
CA THR A 144 0.89 2.76 -16.31
C THR A 144 -0.14 3.87 -16.35
N SER A 145 -0.89 3.95 -17.44
CA SER A 145 -2.04 4.84 -17.57
C SER A 145 -3.27 4.19 -16.95
N LEU A 146 -4.21 5.00 -16.43
CA LEU A 146 -5.45 4.49 -15.87
C LEU A 146 -6.38 3.93 -16.96
N SER A 147 -6.78 2.67 -16.78
CA SER A 147 -7.75 1.95 -17.58
C SER A 147 -8.41 0.86 -16.73
N PRO A 148 -9.52 0.23 -17.15
CA PRO A 148 -10.10 -0.90 -16.41
C PRO A 148 -9.12 -2.06 -16.17
N ALA A 149 -8.15 -2.25 -17.06
CA ALA A 149 -7.15 -3.30 -16.94
C ALA A 149 -6.06 -2.98 -15.89
N THR A 150 -5.78 -1.70 -15.65
CA THR A 150 -4.68 -1.25 -14.76
C THR A 150 -5.20 -0.66 -13.45
N ALA A 151 -6.43 -0.15 -13.41
CA ALA A 151 -7.07 0.43 -12.23
C ALA A 151 -7.00 -0.46 -10.98
N PRO A 152 -7.16 -1.80 -11.05
CA PRO A 152 -7.02 -2.69 -9.90
C PRO A 152 -5.73 -2.51 -9.09
N ASP A 153 -4.63 -2.10 -9.74
CA ASP A 153 -3.28 -2.03 -9.16
C ASP A 153 -2.86 -0.60 -8.76
N PHE A 154 -3.76 0.38 -8.94
CA PHE A 154 -3.51 1.74 -8.46
C PHE A 154 -3.60 1.80 -6.94
N SER A 155 -2.75 2.58 -6.28
CA SER A 155 -2.97 2.99 -4.89
C SER A 155 -4.36 3.64 -4.82
N ALA A 156 -5.24 3.14 -3.95
CA ALA A 156 -6.60 3.66 -3.84
C ALA A 156 -6.60 5.13 -3.39
N VAL A 157 -5.78 5.47 -2.39
CA VAL A 157 -5.60 6.86 -1.94
C VAL A 157 -5.01 7.71 -3.06
N GLY A 158 -3.97 7.22 -3.73
CA GLY A 158 -3.36 7.87 -4.88
C GLY A 158 -4.38 8.16 -5.98
N TYR A 159 -5.14 7.15 -6.41
CA TYR A 159 -6.18 7.26 -7.43
C TYR A 159 -7.18 8.38 -7.12
N PHE A 160 -7.80 8.38 -5.93
CA PHE A 160 -8.79 9.40 -5.59
C PHE A 160 -8.17 10.80 -5.45
N PHE A 161 -6.95 10.88 -4.93
CA PHE A 161 -6.18 12.12 -4.89
C PHE A 161 -5.92 12.69 -6.30
N ALA A 162 -5.33 11.89 -7.20
CA ALA A 162 -5.03 12.34 -8.54
C ALA A 162 -6.27 12.61 -9.37
N ARG A 163 -7.35 11.83 -9.20
CA ARG A 163 -8.63 12.08 -9.87
C ARG A 163 -9.19 13.44 -9.49
N ALA A 164 -9.18 13.79 -8.20
CA ALA A 164 -9.64 15.11 -7.75
C ALA A 164 -8.81 16.26 -8.35
N LEU A 165 -7.49 16.09 -8.51
CA LEU A 165 -6.63 17.07 -9.18
C LEU A 165 -6.87 17.12 -10.71
N ARG A 166 -7.03 15.97 -11.36
CA ARG A 166 -7.36 15.83 -12.80
C ARG A 166 -8.65 16.58 -13.14
N GLU A 167 -9.70 16.34 -12.37
CA GLU A 167 -11.01 16.97 -12.55
C GLU A 167 -10.94 18.50 -12.32
N ARG A 168 -10.13 18.95 -11.35
CA ARG A 168 -10.01 20.37 -10.99
C ARG A 168 -9.20 21.17 -12.00
N TYR A 169 -8.06 20.65 -12.44
CA TYR A 169 -7.06 21.42 -13.20
C TYR A 169 -6.94 21.01 -14.66
N ASN A 170 -7.49 19.87 -15.05
CA ASN A 170 -7.44 19.34 -16.42
C ASN A 170 -6.02 19.26 -17.00
N VAL A 171 -5.02 18.99 -16.16
CA VAL A 171 -3.62 18.71 -16.55
C VAL A 171 -3.30 17.24 -16.31
N PRO A 172 -2.30 16.63 -16.97
CA PRO A 172 -1.86 15.28 -16.60
C PRO A 172 -1.41 15.20 -15.14
N VAL A 173 -1.66 14.07 -14.49
CA VAL A 173 -1.24 13.81 -13.11
C VAL A 173 -0.53 12.45 -13.05
N GLY A 174 0.72 12.48 -12.60
CA GLY A 174 1.52 11.30 -12.33
C GLY A 174 1.62 11.02 -10.83
N ILE A 175 1.44 9.76 -10.44
CA ILE A 175 1.67 9.28 -9.08
C ILE A 175 2.90 8.39 -9.05
N ILE A 176 3.83 8.69 -8.16
CA ILE A 176 4.91 7.78 -7.76
C ILE A 176 4.45 7.10 -6.47
N ALA A 177 4.05 5.83 -6.57
CA ALA A 177 3.57 5.05 -5.44
C ALA A 177 4.75 4.32 -4.78
N THR A 178 5.01 4.63 -3.51
CA THR A 178 6.05 4.03 -2.68
C THR A 178 5.52 3.45 -1.38
N GLY A 179 4.21 3.28 -1.21
CA GLY A 179 3.65 2.69 0.02
C GLY A 179 4.12 1.24 0.24
N VAL A 180 4.51 0.88 1.47
CA VAL A 180 4.91 -0.49 1.84
C VAL A 180 4.37 -0.90 3.20
N GLY A 181 3.50 -1.91 3.22
CA GLY A 181 2.81 -2.41 4.39
C GLY A 181 3.70 -2.83 5.57
N GLY A 182 3.28 -2.45 6.78
CA GLY A 182 3.93 -2.85 8.03
C GLY A 182 5.24 -2.13 8.35
N THR A 183 5.62 -1.10 7.60
CA THR A 183 6.92 -0.44 7.76
C THR A 183 6.87 0.71 8.80
N PRO A 184 7.81 0.74 9.74
CA PRO A 184 7.96 1.87 10.66
C PRO A 184 8.62 3.06 9.97
N ILE A 185 8.42 4.27 10.49
CA ILE A 185 8.98 5.51 9.93
C ILE A 185 10.52 5.47 9.79
N ASP A 186 11.21 4.73 10.65
CA ASP A 186 12.66 4.59 10.64
C ASP A 186 13.18 3.94 9.35
N ALA A 187 12.38 3.08 8.71
CA ALA A 187 12.72 2.49 7.41
C ALA A 187 12.86 3.55 6.30
N TRP A 188 12.25 4.72 6.50
CA TRP A 188 12.10 5.81 5.53
C TRP A 188 13.04 7.00 5.77
N LEU A 189 13.88 6.91 6.79
CA LEU A 189 14.86 7.95 7.13
C LEU A 189 16.25 7.64 6.58
N PRO A 190 17.02 8.65 6.15
CA PRO A 190 18.44 8.47 5.87
C PRO A 190 19.20 8.12 7.15
N ARG A 191 20.32 7.38 6.99
CA ARG A 191 21.20 6.97 8.09
C ARG A 191 21.61 8.14 9.00
N THR A 192 21.92 9.30 8.42
CA THR A 192 22.34 10.49 9.19
C THR A 192 21.27 10.97 10.17
N GLU A 193 20.00 10.91 9.79
CA GLU A 193 18.90 11.29 10.69
C GLU A 193 18.65 10.21 11.74
N LEU A 194 18.77 8.93 11.37
CA LEU A 194 18.64 7.81 12.31
C LEU A 194 19.71 7.87 13.41
N GLU A 195 20.96 8.17 13.04
CA GLU A 195 22.05 8.37 14.01
C GLU A 195 21.80 9.58 14.90
N ARG A 196 21.30 10.70 14.34
CA ARG A 196 20.93 11.90 15.11
C ARG A 196 19.82 11.63 16.12
N LEU A 197 18.85 10.79 15.75
CA LEU A 197 17.72 10.39 16.60
C LEU A 197 18.08 9.28 17.59
N GLY A 198 19.28 8.70 17.51
CA GLY A 198 19.74 7.65 18.42
C GLY A 198 19.10 6.29 18.17
N VAL A 199 18.65 6.01 16.95
CA VAL A 199 18.06 4.71 16.56
C VAL A 199 19.15 3.63 16.56
N ASP A 200 18.84 2.44 17.11
CA ASP A 200 19.75 1.29 17.07
C ASP A 200 19.88 0.75 15.63
N LEU A 201 21.07 0.88 15.06
CA LEU A 201 21.38 0.42 13.71
C LEU A 201 22.02 -0.98 13.66
N THR A 202 22.18 -1.66 14.79
CA THR A 202 22.88 -2.96 14.85
C THR A 202 22.26 -3.99 13.91
N ALA A 203 20.92 -4.08 13.86
CA ALA A 203 20.24 -5.00 12.96
C ALA A 203 20.39 -4.59 11.48
N ALA A 204 20.30 -3.29 11.18
CA ALA A 204 20.51 -2.76 9.84
C ALA A 204 21.94 -3.01 9.35
N ASP A 205 22.96 -2.80 10.20
CA ASP A 205 24.36 -3.00 9.84
C ASP A 205 24.68 -4.46 9.49
N ARG A 206 24.06 -5.43 10.18
CA ARG A 206 24.18 -6.85 9.81
C ARG A 206 23.56 -7.17 8.46
N CYS A 207 22.47 -6.49 8.11
CA CYS A 207 21.75 -6.68 6.85
C CYS A 207 22.35 -5.87 5.68
N ALA A 208 23.49 -5.20 5.87
CA ALA A 208 24.19 -4.47 4.79
C ALA A 208 24.75 -5.41 3.72
N ASP A 209 25.01 -6.67 4.06
CA ASP A 209 25.37 -7.69 3.09
C ASP A 209 24.10 -8.36 2.52
N PRO A 210 23.80 -8.21 1.21
CA PRO A 210 22.66 -8.86 0.57
C PRO A 210 22.67 -10.39 0.71
N ALA A 211 23.86 -11.02 0.83
CA ALA A 211 23.96 -12.46 1.05
C ALA A 211 23.43 -12.87 2.43
N VAL A 212 23.63 -12.03 3.45
CA VAL A 212 23.08 -12.26 4.80
C VAL A 212 21.55 -12.18 4.77
N VAL A 213 21.00 -11.16 4.09
CA VAL A 213 19.56 -10.99 3.92
C VAL A 213 18.96 -12.20 3.19
N ALA A 214 19.52 -12.57 2.04
CA ALA A 214 19.01 -13.70 1.24
C ALA A 214 19.09 -15.04 2.00
N ALA A 215 20.17 -15.29 2.74
CA ALA A 215 20.30 -16.51 3.54
C ALA A 215 19.27 -16.55 4.69
N GLN A 216 19.02 -15.42 5.35
CA GLN A 216 18.02 -15.34 6.41
C GLN A 216 16.60 -15.51 5.87
N GLU A 217 16.24 -14.83 4.77
CA GLU A 217 14.93 -14.97 4.14
C GLU A 217 14.67 -16.42 3.70
N ALA A 218 15.66 -17.09 3.11
CA ALA A 218 15.54 -18.49 2.71
C ALA A 218 15.33 -19.43 3.93
N ALA A 219 16.04 -19.18 5.02
CA ALA A 219 15.91 -19.96 6.25
C ALA A 219 14.54 -19.76 6.90
N GLU A 220 14.09 -18.51 7.04
CA GLU A 220 12.79 -18.16 7.62
C GLU A 220 11.62 -18.66 6.74
N GLN A 221 11.77 -18.62 5.41
CA GLN A 221 10.79 -19.18 4.49
C GLN A 221 10.67 -20.70 4.64
N ALA A 222 11.79 -21.42 4.74
CA ALA A 222 11.78 -22.87 4.95
C ALA A 222 11.12 -23.24 6.29
N VAL A 223 11.41 -22.49 7.35
CA VAL A 223 10.82 -22.66 8.67
C VAL A 223 9.32 -22.36 8.67
N THR A 224 8.89 -21.29 8.00
CA THR A 224 7.47 -20.93 7.85
C THR A 224 6.71 -22.00 7.06
N GLN A 225 7.29 -22.50 5.97
CA GLN A 225 6.66 -23.55 5.17
C GLN A 225 6.50 -24.85 5.98
N ALA A 226 7.55 -25.26 6.71
CA ALA A 226 7.49 -26.43 7.57
C ALA A 226 6.43 -26.30 8.68
N TYR A 227 6.26 -25.10 9.24
CA TYR A 227 5.19 -24.81 10.20
C TYR A 227 3.80 -24.99 9.58
N LEU A 228 3.56 -24.43 8.40
CA LEU A 228 2.28 -24.55 7.69
C LEU A 228 1.97 -26.00 7.30
N ASP A 229 2.96 -26.74 6.80
CA ASP A 229 2.81 -28.16 6.44
C ASP A 229 2.47 -29.01 7.66
N ALA A 230 3.12 -28.76 8.81
CA ALA A 230 2.83 -29.46 10.05
C ALA A 230 1.43 -29.14 10.59
N LEU A 231 0.98 -27.89 10.44
CA LEU A 231 -0.37 -27.47 10.82
C LEU A 231 -1.42 -28.17 9.96
N ASP A 232 -1.25 -28.20 8.63
CA ASP A 232 -2.16 -28.88 7.71
C ASP A 232 -2.19 -30.40 7.97
N ALA A 233 -1.02 -31.03 8.22
CA ALA A 233 -0.93 -32.46 8.51
C ALA A 233 -1.62 -32.86 9.83
N ALA A 234 -1.66 -31.96 10.82
CA ALA A 234 -2.30 -32.19 12.11
C ALA A 234 -3.79 -31.82 12.15
N ASP A 235 -4.31 -31.18 11.10
CA ASP A 235 -5.69 -30.67 11.07
C ASP A 235 -6.70 -31.80 10.81
N ALA A 236 -7.45 -32.18 11.85
CA ALA A 236 -8.49 -33.20 11.77
C ALA A 236 -9.56 -32.86 10.72
N GLY A 237 -9.87 -31.58 10.50
CA GLY A 237 -10.87 -31.17 9.53
C GLY A 237 -10.45 -31.35 8.08
N LEU A 238 -9.15 -31.24 7.79
CA LEU A 238 -8.61 -31.64 6.49
C LEU A 238 -8.61 -33.16 6.34
N ALA A 239 -8.16 -33.90 7.36
CA ALA A 239 -8.06 -35.36 7.32
C ALA A 239 -9.42 -36.06 7.17
N GLU A 240 -10.46 -35.53 7.82
CA GLU A 240 -11.81 -36.11 7.84
C GLU A 240 -12.77 -35.47 6.83
N GLY A 241 -12.36 -34.43 6.12
CA GLY A 241 -13.19 -33.76 5.11
C GLY A 241 -14.35 -32.96 5.71
N TRP A 242 -14.10 -32.17 6.76
CA TRP A 242 -15.12 -31.36 7.46
C TRP A 242 -15.73 -30.25 6.60
N ALA A 243 -15.26 -30.01 5.38
CA ALA A 243 -15.90 -29.08 4.45
C ALA A 243 -17.10 -29.71 3.70
N ALA A 244 -17.17 -31.04 3.63
CA ALA A 244 -18.15 -31.74 2.79
C ALA A 244 -19.59 -31.60 3.32
N PRO A 245 -20.61 -31.57 2.44
CA PRO A 245 -22.01 -31.51 2.85
C PRO A 245 -22.45 -32.78 3.59
N SER A 246 -21.78 -33.91 3.36
CA SER A 246 -22.06 -35.19 4.03
C SER A 246 -21.46 -35.33 5.43
N HIS A 247 -20.64 -34.37 5.88
CA HIS A 247 -20.04 -34.42 7.22
C HIS A 247 -21.09 -34.15 8.30
N ASP A 248 -21.17 -35.04 9.30
CA ASP A 248 -22.05 -34.87 10.46
C ASP A 248 -21.40 -33.95 11.50
N ASP A 249 -21.93 -32.74 11.61
CA ASP A 249 -21.51 -31.71 12.56
C ASP A 249 -22.53 -31.49 13.68
N THR A 250 -23.49 -32.40 13.89
CA THR A 250 -24.55 -32.24 14.90
C THR A 250 -24.03 -32.15 16.34
N ALA A 251 -22.85 -32.73 16.61
CA ALA A 251 -22.18 -32.67 17.91
C ALA A 251 -21.23 -31.47 18.07
N TRP A 252 -21.10 -30.60 17.06
CA TRP A 252 -20.20 -29.45 17.13
C TRP A 252 -20.78 -28.37 18.05
N GLU A 253 -19.89 -27.55 18.60
CA GLU A 253 -20.27 -26.41 19.42
C GLU A 253 -21.03 -25.38 18.58
N HIS A 254 -22.12 -24.82 19.12
CA HIS A 254 -22.81 -23.69 18.49
C HIS A 254 -22.29 -22.38 19.09
N ALA A 255 -21.64 -21.56 18.28
CA ALA A 255 -21.09 -20.27 18.71
C ALA A 255 -21.24 -19.21 17.60
N PRO A 256 -21.41 -17.92 17.96
CA PRO A 256 -21.21 -16.83 17.01
C PRO A 256 -19.84 -16.94 16.31
N LEU A 257 -19.78 -16.61 15.02
CA LEU A 257 -18.52 -16.62 14.27
C LEU A 257 -17.46 -15.69 14.89
N THR A 258 -17.90 -14.61 15.53
CA THR A 258 -17.02 -13.59 16.15
C THR A 258 -16.43 -13.98 17.49
N ASP A 259 -16.89 -15.08 18.11
CA ASP A 259 -16.36 -15.51 19.40
C ASP A 259 -14.89 -15.90 19.24
N PRO A 260 -13.99 -15.40 20.13
CA PRO A 260 -12.57 -15.72 20.05
C PRO A 260 -12.30 -17.23 20.11
N VAL A 261 -11.27 -17.65 19.40
CA VAL A 261 -10.69 -18.98 19.42
C VAL A 261 -9.39 -18.91 20.19
N GLU A 262 -9.24 -19.72 21.23
CA GLU A 262 -8.01 -19.74 22.03
C GLU A 262 -6.88 -20.46 21.30
N GLY A 263 -5.70 -19.85 21.31
CA GLY A 263 -4.45 -20.45 20.83
C GLY A 263 -4.28 -20.50 19.31
N SER A 264 -3.03 -20.70 18.91
CA SER A 264 -2.64 -20.87 17.51
C SER A 264 -3.08 -22.24 16.97
N GLY A 265 -3.36 -22.33 15.68
CA GLY A 265 -3.83 -23.55 15.04
C GLY A 265 -4.94 -23.31 14.02
N ALA A 266 -5.77 -24.32 13.78
CA ALA A 266 -6.89 -24.25 12.85
C ALA A 266 -8.23 -24.51 13.55
N THR A 267 -9.22 -23.69 13.25
CA THR A 267 -10.60 -23.87 13.71
C THR A 267 -11.56 -23.78 12.55
N TRP A 268 -12.48 -24.74 12.50
CA TRP A 268 -13.49 -24.88 11.48
C TRP A 268 -14.82 -24.34 11.94
N PHE A 269 -15.52 -23.69 11.01
CA PHE A 269 -16.86 -23.16 11.18
C PHE A 269 -17.73 -23.71 10.04
N ARG A 270 -18.95 -24.15 10.36
CA ARG A 270 -19.94 -24.63 9.39
C ARG A 270 -21.30 -23.98 9.59
N THR A 271 -21.97 -23.69 8.47
CA THR A 271 -23.38 -23.30 8.44
C THR A 271 -24.03 -23.82 7.15
N THR A 272 -25.36 -23.77 7.07
CA THR A 272 -26.13 -24.20 5.90
C THR A 272 -27.02 -23.08 5.41
N LEU A 273 -27.07 -22.89 4.10
CA LEU A 273 -27.92 -21.93 3.42
C LEU A 273 -29.07 -22.66 2.74
N ASP A 274 -30.29 -22.17 2.97
CA ASP A 274 -31.46 -22.59 2.20
C ASP A 274 -31.56 -21.73 0.93
N VAL A 275 -31.30 -22.36 -0.22
CA VAL A 275 -31.24 -21.72 -1.53
C VAL A 275 -32.50 -22.06 -2.34
N PRO A 276 -33.41 -21.08 -2.56
CA PRO A 276 -34.60 -21.28 -3.37
C PRO A 276 -34.23 -21.63 -4.82
N ALA A 277 -35.08 -22.39 -5.50
CA ALA A 277 -34.85 -22.79 -6.89
C ALA A 277 -34.52 -21.62 -7.85
N ALA A 278 -35.07 -20.42 -7.59
CA ALA A 278 -34.80 -19.23 -8.38
C ALA A 278 -33.38 -18.64 -8.22
N GLU A 279 -32.63 -19.03 -7.19
CA GLU A 279 -31.26 -18.53 -6.91
C GLU A 279 -30.16 -19.55 -7.23
N ARG A 280 -30.54 -20.83 -7.43
CA ARG A 280 -29.62 -21.92 -7.74
C ARG A 280 -28.87 -21.65 -9.04
N GLY A 281 -27.56 -21.90 -9.06
CA GLY A 281 -26.70 -21.69 -10.23
C GLY A 281 -26.39 -20.23 -10.54
N LYS A 282 -26.87 -19.25 -9.76
CA LYS A 282 -26.56 -17.83 -9.98
C LYS A 282 -25.17 -17.46 -9.44
N ALA A 283 -24.58 -16.42 -10.03
CA ALA A 283 -23.44 -15.73 -9.45
C ALA A 283 -23.82 -15.12 -8.09
N ALA A 284 -22.95 -15.24 -7.12
CA ALA A 284 -23.09 -14.67 -5.79
C ALA A 284 -21.73 -14.25 -5.23
N ALA A 285 -21.73 -13.51 -4.13
CA ALA A 285 -20.52 -13.21 -3.36
C ALA A 285 -20.73 -13.50 -1.87
N ILE A 286 -19.71 -14.06 -1.24
CA ILE A 286 -19.64 -14.29 0.21
C ILE A 286 -18.85 -13.14 0.83
N PHE A 287 -19.41 -12.52 1.87
CA PHE A 287 -18.78 -11.49 2.68
C PHE A 287 -18.66 -12.00 4.12
N LEU A 288 -17.45 -12.10 4.67
CA LEU A 288 -17.21 -12.57 6.04
C LEU A 288 -16.55 -11.51 6.95
N GLY A 289 -16.34 -10.29 6.45
CA GLY A 289 -15.65 -9.23 7.18
C GLY A 289 -14.13 -9.40 7.12
N THR A 290 -13.44 -9.27 8.26
CA THR A 290 -11.99 -9.50 8.38
C THR A 290 -11.71 -10.48 9.53
N ALA A 291 -10.53 -11.10 9.54
CA ALA A 291 -10.13 -12.07 10.56
C ALA A 291 -8.64 -11.92 10.91
N THR A 292 -8.21 -12.56 12.01
CA THR A 292 -6.86 -12.43 12.59
C THR A 292 -5.75 -12.78 11.61
N ASP A 293 -5.75 -13.96 10.97
CA ASP A 293 -4.67 -14.35 10.06
C ASP A 293 -5.21 -14.89 8.73
N LYS A 294 -5.27 -16.21 8.53
CA LYS A 294 -5.62 -16.81 7.24
C LYS A 294 -7.00 -17.48 7.33
N ASP A 295 -7.79 -17.41 6.27
CA ASP A 295 -8.98 -18.25 6.11
C ASP A 295 -8.97 -19.03 4.80
N GLU A 296 -9.69 -20.13 4.79
CA GLU A 296 -10.05 -20.89 3.59
C GLU A 296 -11.56 -21.11 3.61
N VAL A 297 -12.25 -20.76 2.53
CA VAL A 297 -13.71 -20.86 2.41
C VAL A 297 -14.09 -21.96 1.44
N TYR A 298 -15.07 -22.76 1.83
CA TYR A 298 -15.56 -23.91 1.09
C TYR A 298 -17.08 -23.84 0.91
N VAL A 299 -17.54 -24.21 -0.27
CA VAL A 299 -18.96 -24.37 -0.61
C VAL A 299 -19.16 -25.82 -1.06
N ASP A 300 -20.00 -26.57 -0.35
CA ASP A 300 -20.22 -28.01 -0.56
C ASP A 300 -18.92 -28.82 -0.69
N GLY A 301 -17.94 -28.52 0.17
CA GLY A 301 -16.64 -29.20 0.19
C GLY A 301 -15.62 -28.70 -0.83
N VAL A 302 -16.02 -27.84 -1.77
CA VAL A 302 -15.10 -27.25 -2.76
C VAL A 302 -14.54 -25.94 -2.23
N ARG A 303 -13.22 -25.80 -2.19
CA ARG A 303 -12.57 -24.53 -1.79
C ARG A 303 -12.83 -23.45 -2.84
N VAL A 304 -13.50 -22.37 -2.44
CA VAL A 304 -13.88 -21.25 -3.31
C VAL A 304 -13.05 -19.99 -3.04
N GLY A 305 -12.36 -19.92 -1.90
CA GLY A 305 -11.65 -18.71 -1.50
C GLY A 305 -10.56 -18.94 -0.47
N VAL A 306 -9.58 -18.04 -0.47
CA VAL A 306 -8.52 -17.96 0.54
C VAL A 306 -8.11 -16.50 0.71
N THR A 307 -7.88 -16.09 1.95
CA THR A 307 -7.13 -14.87 2.27
C THR A 307 -6.00 -15.22 3.20
N HIS A 308 -4.79 -14.80 2.87
CA HIS A 308 -3.56 -15.32 3.47
C HIS A 308 -3.08 -14.64 4.76
N TYR A 309 -3.66 -13.51 5.14
CA TYR A 309 -3.17 -12.70 6.26
C TYR A 309 -4.26 -11.79 6.85
N ALA A 310 -3.93 -11.19 8.00
CA ALA A 310 -4.76 -10.24 8.73
C ALA A 310 -5.23 -9.08 7.87
N TYR A 311 -6.48 -8.62 8.07
CA TYR A 311 -7.05 -7.34 7.59
C TYR A 311 -7.69 -7.25 6.18
N PRO A 312 -7.35 -8.00 5.11
CA PRO A 312 -8.17 -7.95 3.90
C PRO A 312 -9.60 -8.38 4.15
N PRO A 313 -10.57 -7.67 3.54
CA PRO A 313 -11.95 -8.12 3.47
C PRO A 313 -12.02 -9.51 2.86
N ARG A 314 -12.73 -10.40 3.53
CA ARG A 314 -12.99 -11.79 3.13
C ARG A 314 -14.21 -11.80 2.21
N ASN A 315 -13.96 -11.43 0.95
CA ASN A 315 -14.95 -11.29 -0.11
C ASN A 315 -14.64 -12.27 -1.24
N TYR A 316 -15.53 -13.23 -1.47
CA TYR A 316 -15.32 -14.33 -2.41
C TYR A 316 -16.45 -14.40 -3.42
N ASP A 317 -16.13 -14.21 -4.69
CA ASP A 317 -17.08 -14.38 -5.79
C ASP A 317 -17.25 -15.89 -6.05
N ILE A 318 -18.50 -16.34 -6.11
CA ILE A 318 -18.88 -17.75 -6.24
C ILE A 318 -20.02 -17.91 -7.26
N THR A 319 -20.31 -19.16 -7.62
CA THR A 319 -21.59 -19.54 -8.20
C THR A 319 -22.31 -20.44 -7.21
N LEU A 320 -23.57 -20.14 -6.88
CA LEU A 320 -24.34 -20.97 -5.97
C LEU A 320 -24.54 -22.37 -6.56
N PRO A 321 -24.30 -23.45 -5.80
CA PRO A 321 -24.62 -24.80 -6.23
C PRO A 321 -26.09 -24.95 -6.63
N ASP A 322 -26.38 -25.88 -7.53
CA ASP A 322 -27.76 -26.28 -7.85
C ASP A 322 -28.30 -27.25 -6.80
N ALA A 323 -28.43 -26.74 -5.57
CA ALA A 323 -28.88 -27.49 -4.41
C ALA A 323 -29.85 -26.65 -3.57
N GLU A 324 -30.75 -27.33 -2.85
CA GLU A 324 -31.65 -26.66 -1.89
C GLU A 324 -30.92 -26.23 -0.62
N HIS A 325 -30.03 -27.08 -0.13
CA HIS A 325 -29.22 -26.83 1.04
C HIS A 325 -27.76 -26.79 0.61
N VAL A 326 -27.11 -25.66 0.84
CA VAL A 326 -25.71 -25.43 0.51
C VAL A 326 -24.92 -25.32 1.80
N THR A 327 -23.90 -26.16 1.95
CA THR A 327 -22.98 -26.12 3.09
C THR A 327 -21.92 -25.07 2.85
N LEU A 328 -21.79 -24.13 3.79
CA LEU A 328 -20.69 -23.19 3.84
C LEU A 328 -19.78 -23.59 5.00
N ALA A 329 -18.51 -23.87 4.70
CA ALA A 329 -17.49 -24.14 5.70
C ALA A 329 -16.34 -23.14 5.59
N VAL A 330 -15.80 -22.73 6.74
CA VAL A 330 -14.65 -21.82 6.80
C VAL A 330 -13.63 -22.39 7.77
N ARG A 331 -12.39 -22.46 7.32
CA ARG A 331 -11.23 -22.83 8.12
C ARG A 331 -10.46 -21.55 8.45
N LEU A 332 -10.49 -21.13 9.72
CA LEU A 332 -9.69 -20.03 10.22
C LEU A 332 -8.37 -20.59 10.78
N LEU A 333 -7.25 -20.08 10.30
CA LEU A 333 -5.94 -20.31 10.88
C LEU A 333 -5.55 -19.09 11.72
N ALA A 334 -5.02 -19.34 12.91
CA ALA A 334 -4.40 -18.35 13.78
C ALA A 334 -2.95 -18.74 13.99
N PHE A 335 -2.04 -17.79 13.78
CA PHE A 335 -0.60 -18.04 13.81
C PHE A 335 0.07 -17.50 15.07
N GLN A 336 -0.55 -16.54 15.76
CA GLN A 336 -0.02 -15.99 17.00
C GLN A 336 -1.14 -15.73 18.01
N GLY A 337 -1.22 -16.58 19.04
CA GLY A 337 -2.27 -16.48 20.05
C GLY A 337 -3.66 -16.76 19.50
N ALA A 338 -4.66 -15.97 19.92
CA ALA A 338 -6.07 -16.25 19.65
C ALA A 338 -6.54 -15.84 18.23
N GLY A 339 -7.27 -16.73 17.56
CA GLY A 339 -7.95 -16.43 16.30
C GLY A 339 -9.30 -15.75 16.53
N ARG A 340 -9.69 -14.78 15.69
CA ARG A 340 -11.05 -14.24 15.70
C ARG A 340 -11.47 -13.67 14.35
N TRP A 341 -12.78 -13.54 14.21
CA TRP A 341 -13.41 -12.71 13.20
C TRP A 341 -13.75 -11.33 13.78
N THR A 342 -13.47 -10.26 13.05
CA THR A 342 -13.65 -8.88 13.54
C THR A 342 -15.13 -8.57 13.81
N PRO A 343 -15.54 -8.32 15.06
CA PRO A 343 -16.93 -7.94 15.41
C PRO A 343 -17.46 -6.76 14.58
N PHE A 344 -18.80 -6.65 14.46
CA PHE A 344 -19.50 -5.55 13.78
C PHE A 344 -19.24 -5.38 12.26
N LYS A 345 -18.56 -6.33 11.62
CA LYS A 345 -18.50 -6.42 10.15
C LYS A 345 -19.77 -7.06 9.57
N ASN A 346 -20.18 -6.59 8.39
CA ASN A 346 -21.25 -7.22 7.64
C ASN A 346 -20.83 -8.63 7.20
N ARG A 347 -21.73 -9.60 7.39
CA ARG A 347 -21.51 -11.00 7.02
C ARG A 347 -22.72 -11.55 6.31
N PHE A 348 -22.58 -11.86 5.04
CA PHE A 348 -23.70 -12.32 4.23
C PHE A 348 -23.23 -13.03 2.96
N VAL A 349 -24.13 -13.81 2.36
CA VAL A 349 -24.04 -14.19 0.95
C VAL A 349 -25.04 -13.33 0.18
N ALA A 350 -24.67 -12.81 -1.00
CA ALA A 350 -25.60 -12.05 -1.84
C ALA A 350 -25.53 -12.46 -3.31
N THR A 351 -26.70 -12.56 -3.94
CA THR A 351 -26.90 -12.47 -5.40
C THR A 351 -27.44 -11.08 -5.73
N ASP A 352 -27.69 -10.80 -7.01
CA ASP A 352 -28.35 -9.55 -7.43
C ASP A 352 -29.77 -9.39 -6.87
N THR A 353 -30.41 -10.50 -6.46
CA THR A 353 -31.82 -10.52 -6.07
C THR A 353 -32.08 -10.95 -4.63
N ARG A 354 -31.07 -11.46 -3.91
CA ARG A 354 -31.26 -11.99 -2.55
C ARG A 354 -30.00 -11.86 -1.69
N THR A 355 -30.20 -11.77 -0.39
CA THR A 355 -29.14 -11.80 0.63
C THR A 355 -29.48 -12.83 1.71
N TRP A 356 -28.47 -13.58 2.16
CA TRP A 356 -28.53 -14.48 3.31
C TRP A 356 -27.61 -13.94 4.40
N ASP A 357 -28.14 -13.74 5.60
CA ASP A 357 -27.38 -13.29 6.77
C ASP A 357 -26.50 -14.43 7.33
N LEU A 358 -25.23 -14.13 7.61
CA LEU A 358 -24.25 -15.06 8.17
C LEU A 358 -23.87 -14.70 9.63
N THR A 359 -24.59 -13.79 10.29
CA THR A 359 -24.34 -13.39 11.69
C THR A 359 -24.82 -14.41 12.72
N GLY A 360 -25.76 -15.29 12.35
CA GLY A 360 -26.32 -16.33 13.22
C GLY A 360 -25.27 -17.32 13.74
N PRO A 361 -25.64 -18.22 14.66
CA PRO A 361 -24.69 -19.17 15.26
C PRO A 361 -24.12 -20.10 14.20
N TRP A 362 -22.81 -20.29 14.23
CA TRP A 362 -22.09 -21.26 13.43
C TRP A 362 -21.81 -22.51 14.28
N ARG A 363 -21.69 -23.66 13.61
CA ARG A 363 -21.12 -24.86 14.21
C ARG A 363 -19.61 -24.72 14.17
N ARG A 364 -18.93 -24.85 15.31
CA ARG A 364 -17.48 -24.66 15.45
C ARG A 364 -16.80 -25.92 15.98
N ARG A 365 -15.61 -26.21 15.47
CA ARG A 365 -14.73 -27.26 16.00
C ARG A 365 -13.26 -26.97 15.73
N THR A 366 -12.41 -27.20 16.72
CA THR A 366 -10.95 -27.10 16.57
C THR A 366 -10.44 -28.25 15.70
N GLY A 367 -9.75 -27.92 14.61
CA GLY A 367 -9.08 -28.88 13.73
C GLY A 367 -7.71 -29.28 14.28
N THR A 368 -6.92 -28.30 14.73
CA THR A 368 -5.64 -28.53 15.40
C THR A 368 -5.26 -27.35 16.30
N VAL A 369 -4.42 -27.63 17.30
CA VAL A 369 -3.75 -26.63 18.14
C VAL A 369 -2.25 -26.71 17.86
N ALA A 370 -1.62 -25.56 17.68
CA ALA A 370 -0.20 -25.43 17.37
C ALA A 370 0.48 -24.44 18.32
N ALA A 371 1.80 -24.49 18.37
CA ALA A 371 2.58 -23.38 18.90
C ALA A 371 2.44 -22.14 17.99
N ASP A 372 2.80 -20.97 18.51
CA ASP A 372 2.86 -19.76 17.71
C ASP A 372 3.88 -19.93 16.56
N ALA A 373 3.54 -19.33 15.43
CA ALA A 373 4.38 -19.31 14.27
C ALA A 373 5.70 -18.61 14.58
N PRO A 374 6.82 -19.10 14.00
CA PRO A 374 8.12 -18.49 14.17
C PRO A 374 8.10 -17.05 13.65
N ALA A 375 8.79 -16.15 14.35
CA ALA A 375 8.92 -14.76 13.93
C ALA A 375 9.75 -14.66 12.63
N THR A 376 9.36 -13.73 11.76
CA THR A 376 10.07 -13.40 10.53
C THR A 376 10.62 -11.99 10.58
N THR A 377 11.84 -11.80 10.08
CA THR A 377 12.51 -10.51 10.01
C THR A 377 12.37 -9.94 8.61
N PHE A 378 11.75 -8.78 8.48
CA PHE A 378 11.64 -8.11 7.18
C PHE A 378 12.73 -7.06 7.03
N ALA A 379 13.69 -7.26 6.12
CA ALA A 379 14.77 -6.29 5.87
C ALA A 379 14.23 -4.90 5.49
N ARG A 380 13.06 -4.85 4.83
CA ARG A 380 12.33 -3.61 4.53
C ARG A 380 11.87 -2.82 5.76
N ASN A 381 11.71 -3.46 6.92
CA ASN A 381 11.30 -2.79 8.15
C ASN A 381 12.50 -2.25 8.94
N LEU A 382 13.72 -2.59 8.55
CA LEU A 382 14.92 -2.13 9.22
C LEU A 382 15.17 -0.64 8.96
N PRO A 383 15.76 0.10 9.92
CA PRO A 383 16.09 1.51 9.76
C PRO A 383 16.85 1.80 8.46
N GLY A 384 16.36 2.76 7.68
CA GLY A 384 16.90 3.22 6.40
C GLY A 384 16.75 2.26 5.22
N GLY A 385 16.14 1.09 5.43
CA GLY A 385 16.01 0.04 4.41
C GLY A 385 15.24 0.48 3.17
N LEU A 386 14.17 1.27 3.33
CA LEU A 386 13.34 1.72 2.22
C LEU A 386 13.72 3.10 1.71
N TYR A 387 14.25 3.97 2.57
CA TYR A 387 14.81 5.25 2.15
C TYR A 387 15.81 5.06 1.00
N ASN A 388 16.79 4.18 1.21
CA ASN A 388 17.88 3.95 0.27
C ASN A 388 17.41 3.31 -1.05
N GLY A 389 16.48 2.34 -0.97
CA GLY A 389 16.05 1.59 -2.15
C GLY A 389 14.90 2.21 -2.92
N MET A 390 14.06 3.05 -2.28
CA MET A 390 12.83 3.55 -2.89
C MET A 390 12.72 5.09 -2.93
N ILE A 391 13.35 5.81 -2.00
CA ILE A 391 13.22 7.29 -1.91
C ILE A 391 14.43 8.02 -2.45
N ALA A 392 15.64 7.64 -2.04
CA ALA A 392 16.89 8.20 -2.55
C ALA A 392 16.99 8.17 -4.09
N PRO A 393 16.54 7.11 -4.80
CA PRO A 393 16.56 7.06 -6.27
C PRO A 393 15.62 8.06 -6.95
N LEU A 394 14.73 8.73 -6.20
CA LEU A 394 13.79 9.72 -6.74
C LEU A 394 14.41 11.11 -6.88
N ALA A 395 15.65 11.30 -6.42
CA ALA A 395 16.36 12.58 -6.52
C ALA A 395 16.34 13.12 -7.95
N GLY A 396 16.02 14.40 -8.11
CA GLY A 396 15.96 15.06 -9.42
C GLY A 396 14.71 14.80 -10.26
N THR A 397 13.77 13.96 -9.82
CA THR A 397 12.53 13.67 -10.58
C THR A 397 11.65 14.91 -10.79
N GLY A 398 11.69 15.85 -9.83
CA GLY A 398 10.80 17.01 -9.77
C GLY A 398 9.38 16.61 -9.37
N LEU A 399 8.87 17.17 -8.28
CA LEU A 399 7.57 16.79 -7.70
C LEU A 399 6.70 18.02 -7.43
N ALA A 400 5.39 17.95 -7.64
CA ALA A 400 4.44 18.95 -7.18
C ALA A 400 4.33 18.95 -5.64
N GLY A 401 4.47 17.79 -5.00
CA GLY A 401 4.46 17.63 -3.55
C GLY A 401 4.50 16.15 -3.12
N ILE A 402 4.41 15.95 -1.81
CA ILE A 402 4.53 14.64 -1.14
C ILE A 402 3.28 14.40 -0.29
N CYS A 403 2.72 13.20 -0.39
CA CYS A 403 1.69 12.69 0.50
C CYS A 403 2.28 11.56 1.35
N TRP A 404 2.11 11.65 2.67
CA TRP A 404 2.61 10.69 3.65
C TRP A 404 1.44 10.12 4.45
N TYR A 405 1.27 8.79 4.44
CA TYR A 405 0.29 8.11 5.27
C TYR A 405 0.90 6.88 5.94
N GLN A 406 1.33 7.08 7.18
CA GLN A 406 1.95 6.08 8.01
C GLN A 406 1.79 6.42 9.49
N GLY A 407 1.89 5.40 10.33
CA GLY A 407 2.01 5.57 11.77
C GLY A 407 1.68 4.30 12.55
N GLU A 408 0.92 3.39 11.96
CA GLU A 408 0.38 2.21 12.64
C GLU A 408 1.52 1.33 13.19
N SER A 409 2.62 1.17 12.43
CA SER A 409 3.81 0.42 12.86
C SER A 409 4.68 1.13 13.91
N ASN A 410 4.37 2.37 14.28
CA ASN A 410 5.09 3.12 15.33
C ASN A 410 4.27 3.28 16.62
N THR A 411 3.07 2.69 16.67
CA THR A 411 2.20 2.72 17.86
C THR A 411 2.82 2.04 19.08
N ALA A 412 3.85 1.21 18.90
CA ALA A 412 4.62 0.66 20.02
C ALA A 412 5.44 1.72 20.77
N GLN A 413 5.85 2.80 20.09
CA GLN A 413 6.69 3.89 20.60
C GLN A 413 6.20 5.24 20.06
N PRO A 414 4.99 5.69 20.44
CA PRO A 414 4.37 6.86 19.81
C PRO A 414 5.06 8.18 20.17
N ASP A 415 5.74 8.25 21.33
CA ASP A 415 6.33 9.48 21.87
C ASP A 415 7.47 10.04 21.01
N THR A 416 8.16 9.19 20.24
CA THR A 416 9.27 9.61 19.37
C THR A 416 8.80 10.04 17.98
N TYR A 417 7.52 9.81 17.65
CA TYR A 417 7.03 9.92 16.28
C TYR A 417 7.12 11.34 15.71
N ALA A 418 6.87 12.37 16.54
CA ALA A 418 6.93 13.76 16.11
C ALA A 418 8.34 14.17 15.63
N ASP A 419 9.39 13.73 16.33
CA ASP A 419 10.78 14.00 15.97
C ASP A 419 11.18 13.26 14.69
N HIS A 420 10.72 12.01 14.52
CA HIS A 420 10.98 11.21 13.33
C HIS A 420 10.24 11.76 12.11
N LEU A 421 8.99 12.19 12.28
CA LEU A 421 8.22 12.83 11.22
C LEU A 421 8.86 14.16 10.79
N THR A 422 9.37 14.93 11.75
CA THR A 422 10.13 16.16 11.45
C THR A 422 11.38 15.84 10.64
N ALA A 423 12.17 14.86 11.08
CA ALA A 423 13.37 14.40 10.38
C ALA A 423 13.06 13.95 8.94
N LEU A 424 11.96 13.22 8.75
CA LEU A 424 11.49 12.75 7.44
C LEU A 424 11.18 13.93 6.53
N VAL A 425 10.35 14.88 6.99
CA VAL A 425 9.98 16.05 6.20
C VAL A 425 11.23 16.86 5.80
N THR A 426 12.13 17.11 6.75
CA THR A 426 13.32 17.92 6.48
C THR A 426 14.30 17.21 5.55
N SER A 427 14.57 15.91 5.75
CA SER A 427 15.54 15.20 4.92
C SER A 427 15.02 14.93 3.52
N TRP A 428 13.72 14.67 3.37
CA TRP A 428 13.11 14.47 2.06
C TRP A 428 13.04 15.76 1.25
N ARG A 429 12.81 16.91 1.90
CA ARG A 429 12.93 18.22 1.23
C ARG A 429 14.35 18.47 0.74
N ALA A 430 15.36 18.18 1.56
CA ALA A 430 16.76 18.32 1.13
C ALA A 430 17.10 17.42 -0.07
N LEU A 431 16.45 16.26 -0.19
CA LEU A 431 16.66 15.32 -1.31
C LEU A 431 15.83 15.69 -2.56
N LEU A 432 14.57 16.06 -2.40
CA LEU A 432 13.56 16.12 -3.46
C LEU A 432 13.17 17.55 -3.85
N GLY A 433 13.44 18.54 -2.99
CA GLY A 433 13.19 19.97 -3.19
C GLY A 433 12.77 20.70 -1.90
N ASP A 434 13.45 21.81 -1.60
CA ASP A 434 13.35 22.53 -0.31
C ASP A 434 11.97 23.12 0.01
N ASP A 435 11.15 23.44 -1.00
CA ASP A 435 9.84 24.11 -0.84
C ASP A 435 8.64 23.18 -1.10
N LEU A 436 8.86 21.87 -1.15
CA LEU A 436 7.78 20.92 -1.46
C LEU A 436 6.68 20.93 -0.39
N PRO A 437 5.40 21.05 -0.79
CA PRO A 437 4.27 20.74 0.07
C PRO A 437 4.37 19.30 0.58
N VAL A 438 4.22 19.11 1.90
CA VAL A 438 4.12 17.78 2.50
C VAL A 438 2.78 17.61 3.21
N LEU A 439 1.99 16.65 2.74
CA LEU A 439 0.63 16.41 3.17
C LEU A 439 0.59 15.11 3.97
N VAL A 440 0.33 15.19 5.26
CA VAL A 440 0.25 14.02 6.14
C VAL A 440 -1.22 13.63 6.33
N GLN A 441 -1.53 12.36 6.10
CA GLN A 441 -2.79 11.79 6.53
C GLN A 441 -2.65 11.30 7.98
N GLN A 442 -3.47 11.85 8.87
CA GLN A 442 -3.55 11.36 10.25
C GLN A 442 -4.11 9.93 10.28
N LEU A 443 -3.70 9.10 11.23
CA LEU A 443 -4.32 7.79 11.40
C LEU A 443 -5.83 7.90 11.60
N ALA A 444 -6.53 6.91 11.06
CA ALA A 444 -7.97 6.74 11.22
C ALA A 444 -8.35 6.53 12.69
N HIS A 445 -9.62 6.67 13.04
CA HIS A 445 -10.07 6.08 14.30
C HIS A 445 -10.09 4.56 14.18
N TRP A 446 -9.42 3.88 15.10
CA TRP A 446 -9.37 2.43 15.21
C TRP A 446 -9.37 2.04 16.69
N ASP A 447 -10.30 1.19 17.07
CA ASP A 447 -10.41 0.55 18.36
C ASP A 447 -9.85 -0.89 18.25
N PRO A 448 -8.63 -1.12 18.75
CA PRO A 448 -7.99 -2.43 18.73
C PRO A 448 -8.75 -3.48 19.53
N SER A 449 -9.59 -3.11 20.51
CA SER A 449 -10.43 -4.07 21.23
C SER A 449 -11.57 -4.59 20.36
N ALA A 450 -12.07 -3.74 19.44
CA ALA A 450 -13.06 -4.09 18.43
C ALA A 450 -12.46 -4.75 17.17
N GLY A 451 -11.15 -4.59 16.93
CA GLY A 451 -10.36 -5.30 15.90
C GLY A 451 -9.52 -6.45 16.46
N THR A 452 -8.75 -7.19 15.66
CA THR A 452 -8.10 -8.46 16.08
C THR A 452 -7.01 -8.38 17.17
N ALA A 453 -6.74 -7.21 17.75
CA ALA A 453 -5.66 -7.00 18.71
C ALA A 453 -6.06 -7.39 20.14
N THR A 454 -5.06 -7.76 20.96
CA THR A 454 -5.22 -8.22 22.35
C THR A 454 -4.56 -7.29 23.38
N ASP A 455 -3.89 -6.24 22.93
CA ASP A 455 -3.17 -5.28 23.78
C ASP A 455 -4.13 -4.17 24.28
N PRO A 456 -4.40 -4.09 25.60
CA PRO A 456 -5.35 -3.12 26.16
C PRO A 456 -4.85 -1.66 26.09
N ASP A 457 -3.55 -1.42 25.99
CA ASP A 457 -2.95 -0.08 25.96
C ASP A 457 -2.80 0.45 24.53
N LEU A 458 -3.11 -0.36 23.52
CA LEU A 458 -2.93 -0.01 22.12
C LEU A 458 -3.80 1.18 21.69
N LEU A 459 -5.02 1.32 22.22
CA LEU A 459 -5.89 2.47 21.92
C LEU A 459 -5.25 3.78 22.41
N ALA A 460 -4.73 3.80 23.65
CA ALA A 460 -4.08 4.99 24.21
C ALA A 460 -2.84 5.38 23.38
N ARG A 461 -1.99 4.41 23.01
CA ARG A 461 -0.82 4.68 22.17
C ARG A 461 -1.19 5.14 20.76
N TRP A 462 -2.30 4.63 20.21
CA TRP A 462 -2.84 5.09 18.93
C TRP A 462 -3.24 6.57 18.99
N GLU A 463 -3.92 6.99 20.05
CA GLU A 463 -4.30 8.38 20.27
C GLU A 463 -3.07 9.28 20.46
N THR A 464 -2.07 8.86 21.24
CA THR A 464 -0.80 9.58 21.39
C THR A 464 -0.11 9.78 20.03
N LEU A 465 -0.03 8.74 19.20
CA LEU A 465 0.58 8.85 17.87
C LEU A 465 -0.19 9.82 16.96
N ARG A 466 -1.51 9.81 17.03
CA ARG A 466 -2.34 10.75 16.25
C ARG A 466 -2.13 12.20 16.66
N ASP A 467 -1.90 12.46 17.94
CA ASP A 467 -1.53 13.79 18.40
C ASP A 467 -0.10 14.15 17.92
N ALA A 468 0.85 13.21 17.99
CA ALA A 468 2.20 13.40 17.47
C ALA A 468 2.21 13.75 15.96
N GLN A 469 1.32 13.18 15.15
CA GLN A 469 1.17 13.54 13.72
C GLN A 469 0.80 15.02 13.51
N ARG A 470 0.11 15.67 14.46
CA ARG A 470 -0.23 17.10 14.38
C ARG A 470 1.00 17.99 14.47
N HIS A 471 2.10 17.49 15.02
CA HIS A 471 3.37 18.22 15.08
C HIS A 471 3.88 18.64 13.70
N VAL A 472 3.49 17.93 12.62
CA VAL A 472 3.85 18.32 11.25
C VAL A 472 3.47 19.77 10.92
N LEU A 473 2.40 20.28 11.55
CA LEU A 473 1.90 21.64 11.41
C LEU A 473 2.78 22.70 12.10
N THR A 474 3.90 22.31 12.70
CA THR A 474 4.90 23.29 13.13
C THR A 474 5.89 23.62 12.01
N LEU A 475 5.90 22.80 10.95
CA LEU A 475 6.78 22.96 9.80
C LEU A 475 6.10 23.78 8.70
N PRO A 476 6.83 24.64 7.98
CA PRO A 476 6.24 25.43 6.90
C PRO A 476 5.77 24.54 5.75
N ARG A 477 4.71 24.97 5.06
CA ARG A 477 4.14 24.30 3.86
C ARG A 477 3.81 22.83 4.09
N THR A 478 3.30 22.52 5.27
CA THR A 478 2.77 21.19 5.59
C THR A 478 1.27 21.27 5.86
N GLY A 479 0.60 20.14 5.68
CA GLY A 479 -0.83 20.00 5.93
C GLY A 479 -1.13 18.68 6.60
N LEU A 480 -2.14 18.66 7.46
CA LEU A 480 -2.65 17.45 8.08
C LEU A 480 -4.11 17.22 7.64
N ALA A 481 -4.34 16.10 6.97
CA ALA A 481 -5.68 15.61 6.67
C ALA A 481 -6.17 14.83 7.90
N ALA A 482 -7.26 15.32 8.51
CA ALA A 482 -7.81 14.69 9.70
C ALA A 482 -8.34 13.28 9.36
N GLY A 483 -8.08 12.31 10.23
CA GLY A 483 -8.47 10.91 10.04
C GLY A 483 -9.54 10.40 11.01
N TYR A 484 -9.92 11.17 12.06
CA TYR A 484 -10.77 10.63 13.14
C TYR A 484 -12.11 10.09 12.64
N ASP A 485 -12.74 10.84 11.76
CA ASP A 485 -14.05 10.59 11.18
C ASP A 485 -13.98 9.75 9.90
N VAL A 486 -12.77 9.37 9.47
CA VAL A 486 -12.55 8.58 8.27
C VAL A 486 -12.26 7.15 8.65
N GLY A 487 -13.14 6.25 8.26
CA GLY A 487 -12.96 4.82 8.40
C GLY A 487 -13.84 4.16 9.46
N GLU A 488 -13.65 2.85 9.59
CA GLU A 488 -14.44 1.97 10.44
C GLU A 488 -13.65 1.72 11.72
N PHE A 489 -14.24 2.00 12.89
CA PHE A 489 -13.55 1.85 14.19
C PHE A 489 -12.96 0.44 14.41
N ASN A 490 -13.51 -0.58 13.78
CA ASN A 490 -13.05 -1.97 13.91
C ASN A 490 -12.11 -2.42 12.77
N ASP A 491 -11.66 -1.52 11.88
CA ASP A 491 -10.75 -1.85 10.79
C ASP A 491 -9.47 -1.01 10.81
N LEU A 492 -8.33 -1.70 10.76
CA LEU A 492 -7.05 -1.03 10.59
C LEU A 492 -6.88 -0.46 9.16
N HIS A 493 -7.55 -1.07 8.18
CA HIS A 493 -7.49 -0.69 6.77
C HIS A 493 -8.88 -0.32 6.24
N PRO A 494 -9.46 0.81 6.70
CA PRO A 494 -10.82 1.19 6.33
C PRO A 494 -10.99 1.36 4.81
N GLN A 495 -12.16 1.01 4.29
CA GLN A 495 -12.38 0.99 2.84
C GLN A 495 -12.53 2.37 2.20
N ASP A 496 -12.96 3.39 2.96
CA ASP A 496 -13.18 4.75 2.42
C ASP A 496 -11.86 5.50 2.12
N LYS A 497 -11.19 5.08 1.05
CA LYS A 497 -9.98 5.74 0.52
C LYS A 497 -10.30 6.98 -0.30
N ARG A 498 -11.56 7.15 -0.71
CA ARG A 498 -12.01 8.33 -1.44
C ARG A 498 -11.91 9.58 -0.57
N THR A 499 -12.48 9.54 0.63
CA THR A 499 -12.43 10.68 1.56
C THR A 499 -10.98 11.06 1.91
N VAL A 500 -10.11 10.07 2.14
CA VAL A 500 -8.67 10.31 2.35
C VAL A 500 -8.02 11.03 1.16
N GLY A 501 -8.18 10.49 -0.05
CA GLY A 501 -7.60 11.07 -1.26
C GLY A 501 -8.12 12.49 -1.54
N GLU A 502 -9.41 12.73 -1.37
CA GLU A 502 -10.03 14.04 -1.57
C GLU A 502 -9.57 15.08 -0.54
N ARG A 503 -9.37 14.71 0.72
CA ARG A 503 -8.82 15.60 1.76
C ARG A 503 -7.37 15.99 1.47
N LEU A 504 -6.55 15.02 1.07
CA LEU A 504 -5.19 15.29 0.62
C LEU A 504 -5.21 16.21 -0.62
N ALA A 505 -6.12 16.00 -1.57
CA ALA A 505 -6.22 16.84 -2.76
C ALA A 505 -6.63 18.28 -2.41
N ARG A 506 -7.48 18.49 -1.39
CA ARG A 506 -7.80 19.84 -0.87
C ARG A 506 -6.60 20.50 -0.21
N LEU A 507 -5.77 19.74 0.52
CA LEU A 507 -4.52 20.28 1.06
C LEU A 507 -3.56 20.68 -0.06
N ALA A 508 -3.47 19.86 -1.12
CA ALA A 508 -2.71 20.19 -2.32
C ALA A 508 -3.22 21.48 -2.97
N GLN A 509 -4.54 21.63 -3.19
CA GLN A 509 -5.18 22.87 -3.70
C GLN A 509 -4.68 24.11 -2.95
N ARG A 510 -4.60 24.04 -1.62
CA ARG A 510 -4.12 25.15 -0.80
C ARG A 510 -2.61 25.37 -0.89
N LEU A 511 -1.82 24.31 -0.71
CA LEU A 511 -0.37 24.44 -0.50
C LEU A 511 0.45 24.42 -1.79
N ALA A 512 0.01 23.66 -2.80
CA ALA A 512 0.68 23.58 -4.10
C ALA A 512 0.14 24.61 -5.11
N TYR A 513 -1.16 24.90 -5.06
CA TYR A 513 -1.83 25.75 -6.07
C TYR A 513 -2.30 27.11 -5.54
N GLY A 514 -2.11 27.39 -4.25
CA GLY A 514 -2.45 28.70 -3.65
C GLY A 514 -3.95 28.97 -3.56
N GLU A 515 -4.80 27.96 -3.73
CA GLU A 515 -6.25 28.11 -3.63
C GLU A 515 -6.72 28.24 -2.18
N ARG A 516 -7.93 28.79 -1.99
CA ARG A 516 -8.64 28.79 -0.72
C ARG A 516 -9.92 27.96 -0.87
N PRO A 517 -9.82 26.62 -0.83
CA PRO A 517 -11.01 25.78 -0.90
C PRO A 517 -11.98 26.14 0.23
N ALA A 518 -13.29 26.05 -0.04
CA ALA A 518 -14.31 26.44 0.92
C ALA A 518 -14.11 25.72 2.27
N PRO A 519 -14.24 26.42 3.41
CA PRO A 519 -14.12 25.79 4.71
C PRO A 519 -15.23 24.76 4.88
N ASN A 520 -14.86 23.49 5.06
CA ASN A 520 -15.73 22.57 5.77
C ASN A 520 -15.33 22.62 7.25
N MET A 521 -16.30 22.41 8.15
CA MET A 521 -16.07 22.59 9.57
C MET A 521 -15.31 21.44 10.24
N HIS A 522 -14.81 20.44 9.50
CA HIS A 522 -14.35 19.18 10.10
C HIS A 522 -13.00 18.60 9.61
N GLU A 523 -12.34 19.10 8.55
CA GLU A 523 -11.45 18.17 7.81
C GLU A 523 -9.95 18.52 7.72
N MET A 524 -9.51 19.75 8.01
CA MET A 524 -8.17 20.19 7.59
C MET A 524 -7.49 21.16 8.56
N TYR A 525 -6.25 20.85 8.94
CA TYR A 525 -5.34 21.77 9.63
C TYR A 525 -4.11 22.04 8.75
N ASN A 526 -3.59 23.27 8.76
CA ASN A 526 -2.38 23.69 8.05
C ASN A 526 -1.68 24.80 8.84
N ALA A 527 -0.41 25.03 8.49
CA ALA A 527 0.45 26.02 9.10
C ALA A 527 1.01 27.02 8.09
#